data_AF-A0A7D8UPQ3-F1
#
_entry.id   AF-A0A7D8UPQ3-F1
#
_cell.length_a   1.000
_cell.length_b   1.000
_cell.length_c   1.000
_cell.angle_alpha   90.00
_cell.angle_beta   90.00
_cell.angle_gamma   90.00
#
_symmetry.space_group_name_H-M   'P 1'
#
loop_
_entity.id
_entity.type
_entity.pdbx_description
1 polymer ?
#
loop_
_entity_poly.entity_id
_entity_poly.type
_entity_poly.pdbx_seq_one_letter_code
_entity_poly.pdbx_strand_id
1 'polypeptide(L)'
;MPIHSRWQIPLDICSLPTYIFGPPNSQLPTPHKPAFLDASRPDTHFLTHQSFKTWSQRLAAGLQKAGLEPGDRVLLFSGNSIFFPVVFMGILMAGGIFTGANPGYVARELAYQLKDSEAKFLICADGSLEMGIEAAESIGMSRDRIFRFDDELFEGTGGSRLGVRNWNVLVESEDVGKAFGWYEVQDPREDTCCLNYSSGTTGVPKGVMITHFAYVANTTQYAHLHELHPDTVQRNKKAKWLCFLPMYHAMAQTIFIAGGPKRGIPVYVMKKFDFVQMLESVQKFKITSLNMVPPIVVALAKSPLSRKYDLSSVVVIGSGAAPLSGEVCKEAEALWPKGNVKLGQGWGMTEATCSILGCDPTKREPPSSVGELNANCSAMIMHPDGKTELPVGERGEIWVQAPNLMKGYWRKPAATAEIFVDTPLGRWMRTGDIAYVDAQGRFFIVDRLKELIKVKGNQVAPAELEAVLLEHPQLQDACVVGVTIQGEEVPRAYVVPKEGEAVEGQQVAGWLAERVSRYKRLSGGVVLVDAVPKNPSGKILRKVLRERAKQEVGDKDAVQAKL
;
A
#
# COMPACT_ATOMS: atom_id res chain seq x y z
N MET A 1 -20.79 -4.95 21.50
CA MET A 1 -19.61 -4.69 22.34
C MET A 1 -18.41 -4.71 21.43
N PRO A 2 -17.57 -3.67 21.44
CA PRO A 2 -16.43 -3.59 20.56
C PRO A 2 -15.56 -4.85 20.61
N ILE A 3 -15.11 -5.28 19.45
CA ILE A 3 -14.20 -6.40 19.31
C ILE A 3 -12.80 -5.86 19.57
N HIS A 4 -12.12 -6.40 20.55
CA HIS A 4 -10.76 -6.02 20.90
C HIS A 4 -9.77 -7.07 20.39
N SER A 5 -8.60 -6.62 19.95
CA SER A 5 -7.47 -7.52 19.72
C SER A 5 -7.19 -8.33 20.97
N ARG A 6 -6.97 -9.64 20.81
CA ARG A 6 -6.51 -10.52 21.89
C ARG A 6 -5.05 -10.28 22.28
N TRP A 7 -4.32 -9.47 21.50
CA TRP A 7 -2.96 -9.05 21.78
C TRP A 7 -2.92 -7.59 22.23
N GLN A 8 -2.17 -7.37 23.30
CA GLN A 8 -1.77 -6.05 23.77
C GLN A 8 -0.26 -6.06 23.95
N ILE A 9 0.44 -5.22 23.20
CA ILE A 9 1.90 -5.14 23.20
C ILE A 9 2.35 -3.73 23.62
N PRO A 10 3.55 -3.58 24.21
CA PRO A 10 4.14 -2.28 24.45
C PRO A 10 4.46 -1.59 23.11
N LEU A 11 4.23 -0.28 23.06
CA LEU A 11 4.53 0.55 21.89
C LEU A 11 5.46 1.69 22.32
N ASP A 12 6.59 1.83 21.65
CA ASP A 12 7.54 2.91 21.91
C ASP A 12 6.92 4.26 21.51
N ILE A 13 7.08 5.27 22.37
CA ILE A 13 6.67 6.64 22.08
C ILE A 13 7.94 7.43 21.72
N CYS A 14 8.33 7.35 20.45
CA CYS A 14 9.52 8.03 19.94
C CYS A 14 9.37 8.39 18.46
N SER A 15 10.31 9.20 17.96
CA SER A 15 10.40 9.46 16.53
C SER A 15 10.76 8.19 15.77
N LEU A 16 10.19 8.01 14.56
CA LEU A 16 10.52 6.87 13.70
C LEU A 16 12.04 6.65 13.46
N PRO A 17 12.88 7.70 13.24
CA PRO A 17 14.33 7.51 13.20
C PRO A 17 14.88 6.85 14.47
N THR A 18 14.46 7.32 15.64
CA THR A 18 14.91 6.77 16.93
C THR A 18 14.41 5.36 17.19
N TYR A 19 13.21 5.02 16.73
CA TYR A 19 12.70 3.65 16.79
C TYR A 19 13.57 2.64 16.01
N ILE A 20 14.11 3.06 14.86
CA ILE A 20 14.90 2.20 13.96
C ILE A 20 16.37 2.17 14.36
N PHE A 21 16.95 3.32 14.68
CA PHE A 21 18.39 3.47 14.87
C PHE A 21 18.82 3.57 16.33
N GLY A 22 17.88 3.71 17.28
CA GLY A 22 18.18 4.25 18.61
C GLY A 22 18.51 5.75 18.53
N PRO A 23 18.88 6.41 19.64
CA PRO A 23 19.25 7.82 19.66
C PRO A 23 20.36 8.19 18.64
N PRO A 24 20.54 9.48 18.27
CA PRO A 24 21.50 9.88 17.23
C PRO A 24 22.90 9.25 17.31
N ASN A 25 23.45 9.17 18.52
CA ASN A 25 24.80 8.69 18.77
C ASN A 25 24.87 7.20 19.19
N SER A 26 23.76 6.45 19.13
CA SER A 26 23.78 5.03 19.49
C SER A 26 24.52 4.19 18.44
N GLN A 27 25.23 3.18 18.94
CA GLN A 27 25.74 2.10 18.10
C GLN A 27 24.59 1.18 17.69
N LEU A 28 24.55 0.82 16.41
CA LEU A 28 23.56 -0.13 15.90
C LEU A 28 23.93 -1.55 16.33
N PRO A 29 22.96 -2.43 16.65
CA PRO A 29 23.25 -3.81 17.03
C PRO A 29 23.91 -4.64 15.91
N THR A 30 23.64 -4.30 14.65
CA THR A 30 24.13 -5.05 13.48
C THR A 30 24.63 -4.13 12.37
N PRO A 31 25.65 -3.29 12.63
CA PRO A 31 26.00 -2.16 11.76
C PRO A 31 26.48 -2.58 10.37
N HIS A 32 27.12 -3.75 10.26
CA HIS A 32 27.67 -4.28 9.01
C HIS A 32 26.68 -5.11 8.18
N LYS A 33 25.52 -5.49 8.74
CA LYS A 33 24.54 -6.29 7.99
C LYS A 33 23.95 -5.45 6.85
N PRO A 34 23.70 -6.04 5.66
CA PRO A 34 22.94 -5.37 4.61
C PRO A 34 21.51 -5.05 5.07
N ALA A 35 21.09 -3.81 4.86
CA ALA A 35 19.71 -3.35 5.07
C ALA A 35 18.96 -3.30 3.74
N PHE A 36 19.52 -2.64 2.72
CA PHE A 36 18.93 -2.53 1.38
C PHE A 36 19.96 -2.90 0.32
N LEU A 37 19.54 -3.67 -0.69
CA LEU A 37 20.39 -4.08 -1.81
C LEU A 37 19.65 -3.81 -3.12
N ASP A 38 20.31 -3.30 -4.15
CA ASP A 38 19.73 -3.23 -5.49
C ASP A 38 19.64 -4.65 -6.04
N ALA A 39 18.43 -5.13 -6.36
CA ALA A 39 18.24 -6.51 -6.81
C ALA A 39 19.00 -6.82 -8.12
N SER A 40 19.30 -5.81 -8.95
CA SER A 40 20.05 -5.97 -10.19
C SER A 40 21.57 -6.03 -9.98
N ARG A 41 22.10 -5.38 -8.93
CA ARG A 41 23.55 -5.26 -8.65
C ARG A 41 23.88 -5.37 -7.15
N PRO A 42 23.41 -6.42 -6.44
CA PRO A 42 23.41 -6.44 -4.97
C PRO A 42 24.80 -6.51 -4.33
N ASP A 43 25.80 -7.00 -5.06
CA ASP A 43 27.18 -7.14 -4.55
C ASP A 43 27.95 -5.81 -4.53
N THR A 44 27.52 -4.83 -5.32
CA THR A 44 28.18 -3.52 -5.46
C THR A 44 27.30 -2.36 -5.00
N HIS A 45 25.98 -2.51 -5.04
CA HIS A 45 25.01 -1.47 -4.73
C HIS A 45 24.13 -1.91 -3.57
N PHE A 46 24.62 -1.67 -2.35
CA PHE A 46 23.90 -1.97 -1.14
C PHE A 46 24.22 -0.95 -0.04
N LEU A 47 23.29 -0.85 0.90
CA LEU A 47 23.45 -0.11 2.15
C LEU A 47 23.44 -1.12 3.28
N THR A 48 24.50 -1.14 4.08
CA THR A 48 24.47 -1.73 5.42
C THR A 48 23.59 -0.90 6.36
N HIS A 49 23.17 -1.46 7.49
CA HIS A 49 22.46 -0.70 8.53
C HIS A 49 23.18 0.59 8.93
N GLN A 50 24.51 0.53 9.10
CA GLN A 50 25.30 1.72 9.43
C GLN A 50 25.32 2.72 8.29
N SER A 51 25.61 2.29 7.06
CA SER A 51 25.64 3.21 5.92
C SER A 51 24.25 3.81 5.65
N PHE A 52 23.17 3.06 5.82
CA PHE A 52 21.80 3.58 5.73
C PHE A 52 21.54 4.71 6.73
N LYS A 53 21.91 4.51 8.00
CA LYS A 53 21.86 5.56 9.04
C LYS A 53 22.68 6.78 8.61
N THR A 54 23.95 6.57 8.27
CA THR A 54 24.88 7.65 7.93
C THR A 54 24.44 8.43 6.68
N TRP A 55 24.03 7.77 5.60
CA TRP A 55 23.49 8.44 4.40
C TRP A 55 22.25 9.27 4.71
N SER A 56 21.37 8.77 5.57
CA SER A 56 20.17 9.52 6.01
C SER A 56 20.56 10.77 6.80
N GLN A 57 21.55 10.67 7.70
CA GLN A 57 22.09 11.81 8.46
C GLN A 57 22.76 12.85 7.53
N ARG A 58 23.53 12.39 6.54
CA ARG A 58 24.18 13.27 5.54
C ARG A 58 23.16 14.08 4.75
N LEU A 59 22.09 13.42 4.32
CA LEU A 59 20.98 14.08 3.63
C LEU A 59 20.25 15.05 4.57
N ALA A 60 19.99 14.66 5.81
CA ALA A 60 19.30 15.50 6.79
C ALA A 60 20.05 16.82 7.04
N ALA A 61 21.36 16.73 7.25
CA ALA A 61 22.23 17.89 7.42
C ALA A 61 22.20 18.83 6.20
N GLY A 62 22.29 18.26 4.99
CA GLY A 62 22.27 19.07 3.76
C GLY A 62 20.90 19.67 3.47
N LEU A 63 19.80 18.99 3.82
CA LEU A 63 18.45 19.56 3.76
C LEU A 63 18.30 20.78 4.69
N GLN A 64 18.76 20.68 5.94
CA GLN A 64 18.75 21.82 6.88
C GLN A 64 19.62 22.98 6.38
N LYS A 65 20.81 22.68 5.84
CA LYS A 65 21.69 23.70 5.23
C LYS A 65 21.07 24.35 4.00
N ALA A 66 20.29 23.62 3.22
CA ALA A 66 19.50 24.15 2.11
C ALA A 66 18.28 24.97 2.58
N GLY A 67 18.04 25.02 3.90
CA GLY A 67 17.02 25.84 4.53
C GLY A 67 15.74 25.09 4.87
N LEU A 68 15.72 23.75 4.93
CA LEU A 68 14.57 23.01 5.45
C LEU A 68 14.38 23.28 6.94
N GLU A 69 13.17 23.66 7.34
CA GLU A 69 12.79 23.89 8.74
C GLU A 69 11.86 22.78 9.24
N PRO A 70 11.81 22.52 10.56
CA PRO A 70 10.88 21.54 11.12
C PRO A 70 9.43 21.77 10.67
N GLY A 71 8.77 20.71 10.22
CA GLY A 71 7.42 20.75 9.67
C GLY A 71 7.33 21.03 8.17
N ASP A 72 8.39 21.49 7.50
CA ASP A 72 8.40 21.65 6.04
C ASP A 72 8.22 20.31 5.33
N ARG A 73 7.49 20.32 4.20
CA ARG A 73 7.27 19.10 3.40
C ARG A 73 8.34 18.97 2.31
N VAL A 74 8.84 17.77 2.11
CA VAL A 74 9.70 17.43 0.96
C VAL A 74 9.02 16.34 0.16
N LEU A 75 8.77 16.61 -1.12
CA LEU A 75 8.12 15.67 -2.02
C LEU A 75 9.16 14.84 -2.77
N LEU A 76 9.04 13.52 -2.68
CA LEU A 76 9.82 12.58 -3.49
C LEU A 76 8.95 12.02 -4.61
N PHE A 77 9.32 12.35 -5.85
CA PHE A 77 8.69 11.87 -7.06
C PHE A 77 9.60 10.87 -7.76
N SER A 78 9.51 9.60 -7.35
CA SER A 78 10.39 8.54 -7.82
C SER A 78 9.74 7.17 -7.75
N GLY A 79 10.21 6.26 -8.61
CA GLY A 79 10.06 4.82 -8.42
C GLY A 79 10.94 4.31 -7.28
N ASN A 80 11.00 2.98 -7.15
CA ASN A 80 11.81 2.35 -6.11
C ASN A 80 13.32 2.55 -6.38
N SER A 81 14.08 2.78 -5.31
CA SER A 81 15.53 2.90 -5.32
C SER A 81 16.06 2.52 -3.94
N ILE A 82 17.31 2.07 -3.85
CA ILE A 82 17.99 1.86 -2.55
C ILE A 82 18.20 3.15 -1.76
N PHE A 83 18.15 4.32 -2.43
CA PHE A 83 18.19 5.63 -1.78
C PHE A 83 16.81 6.16 -1.41
N PHE A 84 15.71 5.53 -1.83
CA PHE A 84 14.37 5.94 -1.38
C PHE A 84 14.25 5.87 0.16
N PRO A 85 14.67 4.79 0.85
CA PRO A 85 14.74 4.77 2.32
C PRO A 85 15.59 5.91 2.90
N VAL A 86 16.72 6.24 2.25
CA VAL A 86 17.62 7.33 2.69
C VAL A 86 16.92 8.68 2.61
N VAL A 87 16.22 8.94 1.50
CA VAL A 87 15.44 10.18 1.36
C VAL A 87 14.33 10.26 2.39
N PHE A 88 13.57 9.17 2.56
CA PHE A 88 12.53 9.08 3.56
C PHE A 88 13.08 9.39 4.98
N MET A 89 14.12 8.67 5.43
CA MET A 89 14.68 8.88 6.77
C MET A 89 15.39 10.21 6.92
N GLY A 90 16.12 10.68 5.91
CA GLY A 90 16.83 11.96 5.95
C GLY A 90 15.89 13.16 6.08
N ILE A 91 14.72 13.12 5.44
CA ILE A 91 13.68 14.15 5.62
C ILE A 91 13.19 14.15 7.06
N LEU A 92 12.85 12.99 7.63
CA LEU A 92 12.39 12.88 9.02
C LEU A 92 13.47 13.33 10.00
N MET A 93 14.73 12.94 9.78
CA MET A 93 15.86 13.32 10.61
C MET A 93 16.15 14.83 10.55
N ALA A 94 15.82 15.50 9.45
CA ALA A 94 15.92 16.95 9.33
C ALA A 94 14.78 17.69 10.07
N GLY A 95 13.76 16.97 10.55
CA GLY A 95 12.52 17.52 11.12
C GLY A 95 11.44 17.79 10.07
N GLY A 96 11.67 17.42 8.81
CA GLY A 96 10.71 17.58 7.73
C GLY A 96 9.64 16.50 7.68
N ILE A 97 8.64 16.75 6.86
CA ILE A 97 7.52 15.84 6.59
C ILE A 97 7.68 15.25 5.20
N PHE A 98 7.77 13.93 5.12
CA PHE A 98 7.90 13.21 3.86
C PHE A 98 6.57 13.19 3.10
N THR A 99 6.59 13.37 1.78
CA THR A 99 5.44 13.02 0.92
C THR A 99 5.91 12.32 -0.36
N GLY A 100 5.40 11.11 -0.59
CA GLY A 100 5.72 10.33 -1.79
C GLY A 100 4.66 10.54 -2.87
N ALA A 101 5.08 10.82 -4.10
CA ALA A 101 4.19 10.88 -5.26
C ALA A 101 4.32 9.63 -6.12
N ASN A 102 3.20 9.20 -6.71
CA ASN A 102 3.17 8.05 -7.61
C ASN A 102 3.93 8.40 -8.91
N PRO A 103 5.01 7.70 -9.28
CA PRO A 103 5.82 8.00 -10.46
C PRO A 103 5.05 7.93 -11.79
N GLY A 104 3.84 7.33 -11.80
CA GLY A 104 2.95 7.32 -12.96
C GLY A 104 2.00 8.52 -13.06
N TYR A 105 2.11 9.53 -12.19
CA TYR A 105 1.32 10.76 -12.30
C TYR A 105 1.66 11.55 -13.56
N VAL A 106 0.66 12.24 -14.07
CA VAL A 106 0.86 13.32 -15.07
C VAL A 106 1.14 14.66 -14.37
N ALA A 107 1.66 15.64 -15.11
CA ALA A 107 2.08 16.93 -14.56
C ALA A 107 1.00 17.60 -13.68
N ARG A 108 -0.27 17.63 -14.13
CA ARG A 108 -1.38 18.21 -13.35
C ARG A 108 -1.64 17.51 -12.01
N GLU A 109 -1.41 16.21 -11.92
CA GLU A 109 -1.64 15.42 -10.69
C GLU A 109 -0.51 15.66 -9.69
N LEU A 110 0.72 15.70 -10.18
CA LEU A 110 1.89 16.07 -9.38
C LEU A 110 1.81 17.53 -8.90
N ALA A 111 1.43 18.46 -9.78
CA ALA A 111 1.23 19.87 -9.46
C ALA A 111 0.20 20.06 -8.35
N TYR A 112 -0.90 19.30 -8.40
CA TYR A 112 -1.89 19.29 -7.32
C TYR A 112 -1.26 18.87 -5.98
N GLN A 113 -0.52 17.76 -5.94
CA GLN A 113 0.11 17.29 -4.70
C GLN A 113 1.17 18.27 -4.19
N LEU A 114 2.02 18.82 -5.06
CA LEU A 114 3.01 19.84 -4.70
C LEU A 114 2.35 21.05 -4.05
N LYS A 115 1.25 21.55 -4.63
CA LYS A 115 0.50 22.70 -4.14
C LYS A 115 -0.23 22.40 -2.84
N ASP A 116 -0.91 21.26 -2.75
CA ASP A 116 -1.72 20.89 -1.58
C ASP A 116 -0.85 20.60 -0.35
N SER A 117 0.25 19.86 -0.54
CA SER A 117 1.23 19.57 0.52
C SER A 117 2.08 20.78 0.89
N GLU A 118 2.08 21.83 0.07
CA GLU A 118 2.98 22.99 0.21
C GLU A 118 4.43 22.53 0.36
N ALA A 119 4.86 21.61 -0.53
CA ALA A 119 6.20 21.06 -0.51
C ALA A 119 7.23 22.18 -0.76
N LYS A 120 8.24 22.26 0.11
CA LYS A 120 9.34 23.22 0.00
C LYS A 120 10.35 22.79 -1.06
N PHE A 121 10.62 21.49 -1.13
CA PHE A 121 11.52 20.89 -2.10
C PHE A 121 10.86 19.74 -2.85
N LEU A 122 11.22 19.62 -4.13
CA LEU A 122 10.88 18.48 -4.99
C LEU A 122 12.17 17.71 -5.29
N ILE A 123 12.25 16.47 -4.81
CA ILE A 123 13.28 15.51 -5.22
C ILE A 123 12.64 14.62 -6.31
N CYS A 124 13.14 14.71 -7.53
CA CYS A 124 12.49 14.14 -8.72
C CYS A 124 13.43 13.19 -9.45
N ALA A 125 12.99 11.94 -9.67
CA ALA A 125 13.74 10.95 -10.43
C ALA A 125 14.12 11.47 -11.81
N ASP A 126 15.34 11.18 -12.27
CA ASP A 126 15.85 11.66 -13.56
C ASP A 126 14.92 11.30 -14.74
N GLY A 127 14.39 10.07 -14.76
CA GLY A 127 13.47 9.61 -15.80
C GLY A 127 12.12 10.35 -15.84
N SER A 128 11.78 11.10 -14.79
CA SER A 128 10.54 11.89 -14.70
C SER A 128 10.82 13.39 -14.56
N LEU A 129 12.08 13.84 -14.76
CA LEU A 129 12.52 15.19 -14.45
C LEU A 129 11.80 16.28 -15.26
N GLU A 130 11.59 16.07 -16.55
CA GLU A 130 10.88 17.02 -17.43
C GLU A 130 9.46 17.30 -16.93
N MET A 131 8.71 16.24 -16.62
CA MET A 131 7.36 16.35 -16.09
C MET A 131 7.34 16.90 -14.64
N GLY A 132 8.34 16.58 -13.84
CA GLY A 132 8.53 17.16 -12.51
C GLY A 132 8.73 18.68 -12.57
N ILE A 133 9.56 19.15 -13.51
CA ILE A 133 9.77 20.58 -13.77
C ILE A 133 8.48 21.25 -14.26
N GLU A 134 7.80 20.65 -15.24
CA GLU A 134 6.52 21.17 -15.76
C GLU A 134 5.49 21.36 -14.63
N ALA A 135 5.32 20.33 -13.78
CA ALA A 135 4.41 20.38 -12.65
C ALA A 135 4.78 21.48 -11.65
N ALA A 136 6.06 21.59 -11.30
CA ALA A 136 6.57 22.60 -10.37
C ALA A 136 6.41 24.03 -10.90
N GLU A 137 6.76 24.27 -12.17
CA GLU A 137 6.62 25.57 -12.84
C GLU A 137 5.15 25.99 -12.94
N SER A 138 4.23 25.05 -13.20
CA SER A 138 2.79 25.34 -13.28
C SER A 138 2.18 25.89 -11.98
N ILE A 139 2.85 25.70 -10.84
CA ILE A 139 2.46 26.24 -9.53
C ILE A 139 3.40 27.34 -9.02
N GLY A 140 4.35 27.78 -9.84
CA GLY A 140 5.31 28.84 -9.51
C GLY A 140 6.48 28.41 -8.61
N MET A 141 6.79 27.12 -8.51
CA MET A 141 7.96 26.66 -7.76
C MET A 141 9.24 26.90 -8.57
N SER A 142 10.23 27.58 -7.97
CA SER A 142 11.55 27.82 -8.59
C SER A 142 12.32 26.51 -8.80
N ARG A 143 13.04 26.41 -9.92
CA ARG A 143 13.95 25.28 -10.22
C ARG A 143 15.03 25.07 -9.16
N ASP A 144 15.42 26.10 -8.40
CA ASP A 144 16.39 25.98 -7.30
C ASP A 144 15.91 25.08 -6.15
N ARG A 145 14.59 24.83 -6.07
CA ARG A 145 13.94 23.95 -5.10
C ARG A 145 13.70 22.53 -5.64
N ILE A 146 14.11 22.28 -6.89
CA ILE A 146 14.01 20.97 -7.53
C ILE A 146 15.40 20.33 -7.50
N PHE A 147 15.44 19.04 -7.20
CA PHE A 147 16.66 18.26 -7.18
C PHE A 147 16.47 16.98 -7.98
N ARG A 148 17.32 16.77 -8.99
CA ARG A 148 17.34 15.55 -9.80
C ARG A 148 17.83 14.38 -8.94
N PHE A 149 17.06 13.30 -8.90
CA PHE A 149 17.30 12.10 -8.11
C PHE A 149 17.70 10.91 -8.97
N ASP A 150 18.80 10.28 -8.61
CA ASP A 150 19.33 9.09 -9.26
C ASP A 150 20.24 8.31 -8.30
N ASP A 151 20.58 7.09 -8.71
CA ASP A 151 21.50 6.23 -7.98
C ASP A 151 22.97 6.47 -8.38
N GLU A 152 23.25 7.35 -9.37
CA GLU A 152 24.60 7.71 -9.83
C GLU A 152 25.44 8.35 -8.71
N LEU A 153 24.77 8.86 -7.66
CA LEU A 153 25.44 9.29 -6.44
C LEU A 153 26.32 8.19 -5.82
N PHE A 154 25.94 6.91 -5.97
CA PHE A 154 26.76 5.79 -5.51
C PHE A 154 28.07 5.67 -6.31
N GLU A 155 28.06 6.10 -7.57
CA GLU A 155 29.18 6.04 -8.52
C GLU A 155 29.99 7.35 -8.55
N GLY A 156 29.53 8.40 -7.86
CA GLY A 156 30.21 9.70 -7.76
C GLY A 156 30.04 10.60 -9.00
N THR A 157 29.10 10.29 -9.89
CA THR A 157 29.00 10.88 -11.24
C THR A 157 27.77 11.79 -11.46
N GLY A 158 26.93 11.99 -10.44
CA GLY A 158 25.68 12.75 -10.53
C GLY A 158 25.86 14.23 -10.92
N GLY A 159 25.31 14.62 -12.08
CA GLY A 159 25.41 15.96 -12.66
C GLY A 159 24.07 16.72 -12.78
N SER A 160 24.15 18.05 -12.99
CA SER A 160 22.96 18.87 -13.26
C SER A 160 22.37 18.57 -14.64
N ARG A 161 21.05 18.67 -14.78
CA ARG A 161 20.33 18.44 -16.05
C ARG A 161 19.11 19.36 -16.14
N LEU A 162 18.80 19.91 -17.31
CA LEU A 162 17.65 20.82 -17.52
C LEU A 162 17.65 22.04 -16.57
N GLY A 163 18.83 22.53 -16.18
CA GLY A 163 18.96 23.62 -15.20
C GLY A 163 18.58 23.25 -13.77
N VAL A 164 18.41 21.95 -13.48
CA VAL A 164 18.13 21.40 -12.15
C VAL A 164 19.39 20.70 -11.62
N ARG A 165 19.73 20.99 -10.37
CA ARG A 165 20.90 20.40 -9.68
C ARG A 165 20.62 18.95 -9.31
N ASN A 166 21.65 18.10 -9.29
CA ASN A 166 21.52 16.76 -8.73
C ASN A 166 21.33 16.86 -7.20
N TRP A 167 20.62 15.90 -6.61
CA TRP A 167 20.35 15.83 -5.19
C TRP A 167 21.60 15.60 -4.33
N ASN A 168 22.74 15.24 -4.92
CA ASN A 168 24.04 15.14 -4.26
C ASN A 168 24.45 16.43 -3.54
N VAL A 169 23.98 17.60 -4.00
CA VAL A 169 24.21 18.88 -3.32
C VAL A 169 23.52 18.97 -1.96
N LEU A 170 22.54 18.10 -1.70
CA LEU A 170 21.86 17.95 -0.41
C LEU A 170 22.51 16.88 0.48
N VAL A 171 23.56 16.20 0.01
CA VAL A 171 24.20 15.12 0.77
C VAL A 171 25.57 15.58 1.23
N GLU A 172 25.68 15.86 2.53
CA GLU A 172 26.92 16.30 3.16
C GLU A 172 28.01 15.21 3.21
N SER A 173 29.21 15.56 3.68
CA SER A 173 30.30 14.59 3.86
C SER A 173 29.96 13.53 4.92
N GLU A 174 30.66 12.39 4.89
CA GLU A 174 30.44 11.32 5.86
C GLU A 174 30.71 11.77 7.30
N ASP A 175 31.72 12.63 7.51
CA ASP A 175 32.06 13.16 8.83
C ASP A 175 30.95 14.06 9.40
N VAL A 176 30.35 14.90 8.56
CA VAL A 176 29.19 15.71 8.94
C VAL A 176 28.01 14.79 9.30
N GLY A 177 27.74 13.77 8.50
CA GLY A 177 26.68 12.80 8.77
C GLY A 177 26.86 12.06 10.09
N LYS A 178 28.07 11.56 10.36
CA LYS A 178 28.38 10.85 11.63
C LYS A 178 28.21 11.73 12.86
N ALA A 179 28.51 13.03 12.75
CA ALA A 179 28.36 14.00 13.82
C ALA A 179 26.94 14.57 13.94
N PHE A 180 26.06 14.32 12.98
CA PHE A 180 24.74 14.93 12.92
C PHE A 180 23.76 14.29 13.92
N GLY A 181 23.33 15.09 14.90
CA GLY A 181 22.18 14.81 15.74
C GLY A 181 20.90 15.18 15.01
N TRP A 182 20.01 14.21 14.73
CA TRP A 182 18.75 14.52 14.07
C TRP A 182 17.76 15.24 14.98
N TYR A 183 16.81 15.92 14.36
CA TYR A 183 15.71 16.58 15.05
C TYR A 183 14.83 15.57 15.77
N GLU A 184 14.75 15.68 17.09
CA GLU A 184 13.76 14.94 17.89
C GLU A 184 12.48 15.76 17.99
N VAL A 185 11.38 15.12 17.62
CA VAL A 185 10.05 15.73 17.66
C VAL A 185 9.58 15.94 19.10
N GLN A 186 8.73 16.94 19.31
CA GLN A 186 8.29 17.33 20.66
C GLN A 186 7.32 16.31 21.24
N ASP A 187 6.33 15.89 20.44
CA ASP A 187 5.37 14.86 20.78
C ASP A 187 5.19 13.91 19.58
N PRO A 188 5.82 12.72 19.58
CA PRO A 188 5.67 11.74 18.52
C PRO A 188 4.23 11.34 18.22
N ARG A 189 3.29 11.51 19.16
CA ARG A 189 1.86 11.22 18.97
C ARG A 189 1.17 12.25 18.10
N GLU A 190 1.65 13.49 18.12
CA GLU A 190 1.04 14.63 17.43
C GLU A 190 1.84 15.10 16.22
N ASP A 191 3.17 14.93 16.24
CA ASP A 191 4.07 15.37 15.18
C ASP A 191 3.95 14.46 13.96
N THR A 192 3.58 15.08 12.82
CA THR A 192 3.40 14.40 11.55
C THR A 192 4.75 14.07 10.93
N CYS A 193 4.97 12.83 10.54
CA CYS A 193 6.16 12.40 9.81
C CYS A 193 5.91 12.34 8.29
N CYS A 194 4.70 11.97 7.87
CA CYS A 194 4.38 11.73 6.47
C CYS A 194 3.02 12.31 6.07
N LEU A 195 2.95 12.84 4.85
CA LEU A 195 1.71 13.05 4.10
C LEU A 195 1.60 11.99 3.00
N ASN A 196 0.91 10.89 3.29
CA ASN A 196 0.63 9.87 2.29
C ASN A 196 -0.70 10.18 1.59
N TYR A 197 -0.67 10.36 0.27
CA TYR A 197 -1.87 10.77 -0.46
C TYR A 197 -2.79 9.58 -0.74
N SER A 198 -4.01 9.63 -0.22
CA SER A 198 -5.06 8.64 -0.49
C SER A 198 -6.01 9.18 -1.55
N SER A 199 -6.44 8.33 -2.49
CA SER A 199 -7.36 8.72 -3.57
C SER A 199 -8.78 9.12 -3.09
N GLY A 200 -9.08 8.94 -1.81
CA GLY A 200 -10.36 9.29 -1.18
C GLY A 200 -11.61 8.65 -1.80
N THR A 201 -12.77 9.04 -1.28
CA THR A 201 -14.10 8.74 -1.83
C THR A 201 -14.55 9.80 -2.84
N THR A 202 -14.05 11.04 -2.69
CA THR A 202 -14.46 12.25 -3.44
C THR A 202 -13.72 12.49 -4.76
N GLY A 203 -12.70 11.67 -5.07
CA GLY A 203 -12.02 11.66 -6.38
C GLY A 203 -10.77 12.54 -6.50
N VAL A 204 -10.54 13.48 -5.58
CA VAL A 204 -9.28 14.24 -5.49
C VAL A 204 -8.43 13.64 -4.34
N PRO A 205 -7.14 13.34 -4.57
CA PRO A 205 -6.27 12.82 -3.52
C PRO A 205 -6.18 13.75 -2.30
N LYS A 206 -6.17 13.18 -1.09
CA LYS A 206 -6.04 13.91 0.18
C LYS A 206 -4.75 13.49 0.87
N GLY A 207 -3.96 14.46 1.36
CA GLY A 207 -2.80 14.18 2.19
C GLY A 207 -3.21 13.63 3.55
N VAL A 208 -2.91 12.36 3.82
CA VAL A 208 -3.16 11.72 5.12
C VAL A 208 -1.98 12.03 6.05
N MET A 209 -2.23 12.73 7.15
CA MET A 209 -1.22 13.06 8.15
C MET A 209 -0.97 11.84 9.05
N ILE A 210 0.18 11.19 8.87
CA ILE A 210 0.63 10.09 9.73
C ILE A 210 1.70 10.59 10.68
N THR A 211 1.51 10.34 11.98
CA THR A 211 2.46 10.77 13.02
C THR A 211 3.62 9.80 13.17
N HIS A 212 4.70 10.24 13.80
CA HIS A 212 5.84 9.35 14.09
C HIS A 212 5.38 8.12 14.90
N PHE A 213 4.58 8.34 15.94
CA PHE A 213 4.04 7.27 16.79
C PHE A 213 3.16 6.30 16.00
N ALA A 214 2.33 6.78 15.07
CA ALA A 214 1.48 5.90 14.27
C ALA A 214 2.30 4.91 13.40
N TYR A 215 3.42 5.36 12.84
CA TYR A 215 4.38 4.48 12.15
C TYR A 215 5.07 3.49 13.07
N VAL A 216 5.52 3.94 14.23
CA VAL A 216 6.16 3.08 15.24
C VAL A 216 5.18 2.01 15.71
N ALA A 217 3.95 2.41 16.02
CA ALA A 217 2.87 1.51 16.39
C ALA A 217 2.60 0.47 15.30
N ASN A 218 2.43 0.90 14.04
CA ASN A 218 2.11 -0.04 12.96
C ASN A 218 3.26 -0.99 12.61
N THR A 219 4.50 -0.50 12.67
CA THR A 219 5.69 -1.35 12.44
C THR A 219 5.82 -2.39 13.54
N THR A 220 5.56 -2.01 14.80
CA THR A 220 5.62 -2.92 15.95
C THR A 220 4.49 -3.96 15.91
N GLN A 221 3.27 -3.54 15.56
CA GLN A 221 2.13 -4.44 15.33
C GLN A 221 2.40 -5.45 14.20
N TYR A 222 2.96 -4.98 13.07
CA TYR A 222 3.33 -5.86 11.97
C TYR A 222 4.42 -6.85 12.37
N ALA A 223 5.46 -6.40 13.07
CA ALA A 223 6.53 -7.27 13.58
C ALA A 223 5.97 -8.34 14.53
N HIS A 224 5.05 -7.96 15.43
CA HIS A 224 4.42 -8.87 16.38
C HIS A 224 3.74 -10.06 15.70
N LEU A 225 2.99 -9.85 14.60
CA LEU A 225 2.36 -10.96 13.86
C LEU A 225 3.38 -12.00 13.38
N HIS A 226 4.58 -11.57 12.97
CA HIS A 226 5.65 -12.50 12.57
C HIS A 226 6.30 -13.19 13.78
N GLU A 227 6.30 -12.54 14.93
CA GLU A 227 6.83 -13.09 16.19
C GLU A 227 5.95 -14.19 16.78
N LEU A 228 4.67 -14.25 16.40
CA LEU A 228 3.76 -15.33 16.79
C LEU A 228 4.21 -16.71 16.28
N HIS A 229 4.99 -16.76 15.19
CA HIS A 229 5.48 -18.03 14.67
C HIS A 229 6.52 -18.65 15.62
N PRO A 230 6.39 -19.93 16.05
CA PRO A 230 7.31 -20.55 17.01
C PRO A 230 8.79 -20.46 16.61
N ASP A 231 9.09 -20.65 15.32
CA ASP A 231 10.46 -20.56 14.79
C ASP A 231 10.91 -19.14 14.38
N THR A 232 10.23 -18.09 14.84
CA THR A 232 10.46 -16.71 14.34
C THR A 232 11.93 -16.30 14.42
N VAL A 233 12.63 -16.60 15.51
CA VAL A 233 14.05 -16.26 15.69
C VAL A 233 14.93 -16.92 14.61
N GLN A 234 14.70 -18.20 14.30
CA GLN A 234 15.47 -18.91 13.28
C GLN A 234 15.10 -18.47 11.86
N ARG A 235 13.81 -18.24 11.61
CA ARG A 235 13.34 -17.67 10.34
C ARG A 235 13.93 -16.29 10.09
N ASN A 236 13.94 -15.43 11.09
CA ASN A 236 14.45 -14.07 11.00
C ASN A 236 15.96 -14.04 10.67
N LYS A 237 16.75 -14.96 11.23
CA LYS A 237 18.19 -15.09 10.90
C LYS A 237 18.47 -15.42 9.44
N LYS A 238 17.55 -16.15 8.78
CA LYS A 238 17.67 -16.56 7.37
C LYS A 238 16.87 -15.67 6.43
N ALA A 239 16.08 -14.74 6.98
CA ALA A 239 15.11 -13.99 6.21
C ALA A 239 15.80 -13.08 5.19
N LYS A 240 15.24 -13.06 3.98
CA LYS A 240 15.58 -12.14 2.90
C LYS A 240 14.29 -11.72 2.23
N TRP A 241 14.11 -10.42 2.07
CA TRP A 241 12.88 -9.86 1.52
C TRP A 241 13.13 -9.27 0.14
N LEU A 242 12.11 -9.35 -0.72
CA LEU A 242 12.11 -8.69 -2.02
C LEU A 242 11.05 -7.59 -2.02
N CYS A 243 11.48 -6.36 -2.27
CA CYS A 243 10.61 -5.19 -2.39
C CYS A 243 10.44 -4.83 -3.87
N PHE A 244 9.29 -5.19 -4.42
CA PHE A 244 8.78 -4.69 -5.70
C PHE A 244 7.51 -3.85 -5.53
N LEU A 245 7.00 -3.75 -4.30
CA LEU A 245 5.87 -2.88 -3.99
C LEU A 245 6.32 -1.41 -4.02
N PRO A 246 5.45 -0.48 -4.44
CA PRO A 246 5.87 0.91 -4.62
C PRO A 246 6.21 1.59 -3.27
N MET A 247 7.45 2.05 -3.11
CA MET A 247 7.96 2.69 -1.88
C MET A 247 7.32 4.06 -1.58
N TYR A 248 6.67 4.70 -2.56
CA TYR A 248 5.84 5.89 -2.30
C TYR A 248 4.54 5.56 -1.55
N HIS A 249 4.15 4.28 -1.47
CA HIS A 249 2.94 3.83 -0.83
C HIS A 249 3.21 3.28 0.58
N ALA A 250 2.28 3.57 1.50
CA ALA A 250 2.28 3.17 2.91
C ALA A 250 2.76 1.72 3.16
N MET A 251 2.23 0.75 2.41
CA MET A 251 2.57 -0.67 2.60
C MET A 251 4.07 -0.95 2.45
N ALA A 252 4.72 -0.40 1.42
CA ALA A 252 6.14 -0.62 1.23
C ALA A 252 6.99 0.16 2.25
N GLN A 253 6.52 1.34 2.67
CA GLN A 253 7.17 2.14 3.70
C GLN A 253 7.18 1.41 5.05
N THR A 254 6.02 0.95 5.52
CA THR A 254 5.91 0.26 6.82
C THR A 254 6.64 -1.09 6.79
N ILE A 255 6.45 -1.89 5.74
CA ILE A 255 7.05 -3.24 5.69
C ILE A 255 8.54 -3.18 5.42
N PHE A 256 8.98 -2.51 4.35
CA PHE A 256 10.36 -2.59 3.89
C PHE A 256 11.27 -1.48 4.42
N ILE A 257 10.78 -0.24 4.51
CA ILE A 257 11.59 0.89 4.98
C ILE A 257 11.74 0.87 6.51
N ALA A 258 10.66 0.62 7.23
CA ALA A 258 10.68 0.54 8.70
C ALA A 258 10.89 -0.90 9.21
N GLY A 259 10.05 -1.84 8.79
CA GLY A 259 10.04 -3.21 9.30
C GLY A 259 11.30 -4.02 8.99
N GLY A 260 11.85 -3.88 7.77
CA GLY A 260 13.08 -4.58 7.36
C GLY A 260 14.27 -4.23 8.27
N PRO A 261 14.67 -2.95 8.34
CA PRO A 261 15.72 -2.49 9.24
C PRO A 261 15.43 -2.77 10.72
N LYS A 262 14.20 -2.57 11.22
CA LYS A 262 13.88 -2.85 12.63
C LYS A 262 14.10 -4.32 13.00
N ARG A 263 13.82 -5.24 12.06
CA ARG A 263 14.00 -6.68 12.24
C ARG A 263 15.39 -7.19 11.83
N GLY A 264 16.26 -6.33 11.30
CA GLY A 264 17.57 -6.72 10.80
C GLY A 264 17.52 -7.63 9.57
N ILE A 265 16.49 -7.48 8.73
CA ILE A 265 16.27 -8.29 7.53
C ILE A 265 16.74 -7.52 6.29
N PRO A 266 17.62 -8.10 5.46
CA PRO A 266 18.02 -7.50 4.19
C PRO A 266 16.86 -7.46 3.19
N VAL A 267 16.67 -6.29 2.57
CA VAL A 267 15.66 -6.03 1.56
C VAL A 267 16.32 -5.82 0.20
N TYR A 268 16.04 -6.72 -0.74
CA TYR A 268 16.40 -6.60 -2.14
C TYR A 268 15.35 -5.70 -2.82
N VAL A 269 15.77 -4.58 -3.39
CA VAL A 269 14.89 -3.56 -3.97
C VAL A 269 14.87 -3.72 -5.48
N MET A 270 13.69 -4.00 -6.03
CA MET A 270 13.44 -3.94 -7.47
C MET A 270 12.98 -2.52 -7.81
N LYS A 271 13.66 -1.88 -8.78
CA LYS A 271 13.33 -0.51 -9.23
C LYS A 271 11.93 -0.41 -9.81
N LYS A 272 11.51 -1.45 -10.52
CA LYS A 272 10.18 -1.63 -11.10
C LYS A 272 9.78 -3.09 -10.96
N PHE A 273 8.49 -3.35 -10.78
CA PHE A 273 7.97 -4.70 -10.84
C PHE A 273 8.09 -5.28 -12.26
N ASP A 274 8.70 -6.45 -12.34
CA ASP A 274 8.71 -7.33 -13.50
C ASP A 274 8.57 -8.77 -12.97
N PHE A 275 7.62 -9.53 -13.52
CA PHE A 275 7.27 -10.83 -12.97
C PHE A 275 8.38 -11.87 -13.15
N VAL A 276 9.08 -11.84 -14.29
CA VAL A 276 10.18 -12.78 -14.57
C VAL A 276 11.37 -12.45 -13.67
N GLN A 277 11.76 -11.17 -13.60
CA GLN A 277 12.86 -10.75 -12.71
C GLN A 277 12.54 -11.01 -11.24
N MET A 278 11.28 -10.94 -10.83
CA MET A 278 10.86 -11.33 -9.49
C MET A 278 11.14 -12.83 -9.25
N LEU A 279 10.72 -13.72 -10.16
CA LEU A 279 10.98 -15.16 -10.06
C LEU A 279 12.49 -15.48 -10.06
N GLU A 280 13.26 -14.84 -10.95
CA GLU A 280 14.72 -14.95 -11.01
C GLU A 280 15.38 -14.50 -9.70
N SER A 281 14.93 -13.36 -9.15
CA SER A 281 15.44 -12.84 -7.88
C SER A 281 15.15 -13.77 -6.71
N VAL A 282 13.94 -14.36 -6.67
CA VAL A 282 13.59 -15.35 -5.65
C VAL A 282 14.54 -16.55 -5.70
N GLN A 283 14.72 -17.13 -6.89
CA GLN A 283 15.59 -18.28 -7.11
C GLN A 283 17.07 -17.96 -6.80
N LYS A 284 17.57 -16.83 -7.30
CA LYS A 284 18.98 -16.42 -7.21
C LYS A 284 19.36 -16.05 -5.79
N PHE A 285 18.57 -15.21 -5.12
CA PHE A 285 18.91 -14.67 -3.80
C PHE A 285 18.37 -15.51 -2.65
N LYS A 286 17.56 -16.54 -2.95
CA LYS A 286 16.85 -17.38 -1.98
C LYS A 286 15.97 -16.51 -1.07
N ILE A 287 15.12 -15.70 -1.70
CA ILE A 287 14.15 -14.85 -1.00
C ILE A 287 13.21 -15.72 -0.18
N THR A 288 12.94 -15.33 1.07
CA THR A 288 12.16 -16.12 2.02
C THR A 288 10.75 -15.63 2.20
N SER A 289 10.49 -14.36 1.85
CA SER A 289 9.18 -13.74 2.08
C SER A 289 8.76 -12.85 0.93
N LEU A 290 7.50 -12.98 0.52
CA LEU A 290 6.87 -12.17 -0.52
C LEU A 290 5.61 -11.49 0.04
N ASN A 291 5.65 -10.17 0.20
CA ASN A 291 4.45 -9.36 0.42
C ASN A 291 3.98 -8.84 -0.93
N MET A 292 2.75 -9.20 -1.31
CA MET A 292 2.22 -9.03 -2.66
C MET A 292 0.90 -8.28 -2.66
N VAL A 293 0.44 -7.96 -3.86
CA VAL A 293 -0.91 -7.49 -4.16
C VAL A 293 -1.62 -8.54 -5.02
N PRO A 294 -2.97 -8.60 -5.05
CA PRO A 294 -3.71 -9.67 -5.72
C PRO A 294 -3.28 -9.95 -7.16
N PRO A 295 -2.99 -8.95 -8.03
CA PRO A 295 -2.52 -9.23 -9.39
C PRO A 295 -1.24 -10.08 -9.46
N ILE A 296 -0.33 -9.92 -8.50
CA ILE A 296 0.92 -10.70 -8.43
C ILE A 296 0.64 -12.13 -7.96
N VAL A 297 -0.29 -12.30 -7.02
CA VAL A 297 -0.74 -13.63 -6.58
C VAL A 297 -1.43 -14.37 -7.73
N VAL A 298 -2.31 -13.69 -8.48
CA VAL A 298 -2.95 -14.25 -9.67
C VAL A 298 -1.90 -14.66 -10.71
N ALA A 299 -0.88 -13.83 -10.95
CA ALA A 299 0.22 -14.18 -11.85
C ALA A 299 0.98 -15.43 -11.36
N LEU A 300 1.27 -15.53 -10.06
CA LEU A 300 1.90 -16.73 -9.48
C LEU A 300 1.03 -17.98 -9.68
N ALA A 301 -0.27 -17.89 -9.39
CA ALA A 301 -1.21 -19.00 -9.51
C ALA A 301 -1.38 -19.48 -10.96
N LYS A 302 -1.58 -18.54 -11.90
CA LYS A 302 -2.03 -18.85 -13.26
C LYS A 302 -0.91 -18.97 -14.29
N SER A 303 0.26 -18.35 -14.07
CA SER A 303 1.35 -18.38 -15.05
C SER A 303 2.11 -19.71 -15.03
N PRO A 304 2.35 -20.35 -16.20
CA PRO A 304 3.20 -21.53 -16.27
C PRO A 304 4.66 -21.21 -15.91
N LEU A 305 5.09 -19.94 -15.98
CA LEU A 305 6.44 -19.53 -15.63
C LEU A 305 6.74 -19.77 -14.14
N SER A 306 5.75 -19.66 -13.25
CA SER A 306 5.94 -19.87 -11.81
C SER A 306 6.51 -21.25 -11.47
N ARG A 307 6.23 -22.26 -12.31
CA ARG A 307 6.71 -23.64 -12.14
C ARG A 307 8.08 -23.90 -12.77
N LYS A 308 8.64 -22.93 -13.49
CA LYS A 308 9.96 -23.02 -14.14
C LYS A 308 11.11 -22.52 -13.26
N TYR A 309 10.81 -21.86 -12.14
CA TYR A 309 11.79 -21.31 -11.21
C TYR A 309 11.72 -22.02 -9.85
N ASP A 310 12.85 -22.12 -9.17
CA ASP A 310 12.95 -22.62 -7.80
C ASP A 310 12.48 -21.56 -6.79
N LEU A 311 11.26 -21.74 -6.29
CA LEU A 311 10.65 -20.90 -5.26
C LEU A 311 10.73 -21.52 -3.85
N SER A 312 11.48 -22.62 -3.67
CA SER A 312 11.49 -23.41 -2.43
C SER A 312 12.00 -22.67 -1.20
N SER A 313 12.75 -21.58 -1.38
CA SER A 313 13.21 -20.73 -0.28
C SER A 313 12.10 -19.92 0.38
N VAL A 314 10.98 -19.69 -0.32
CA VAL A 314 9.87 -18.88 0.18
C VAL A 314 9.08 -19.69 1.21
N VAL A 315 8.96 -19.12 2.42
CA VAL A 315 8.26 -19.73 3.55
C VAL A 315 7.16 -18.84 4.14
N VAL A 316 7.08 -17.60 3.68
CA VAL A 316 6.04 -16.63 4.07
C VAL A 316 5.57 -15.90 2.83
N ILE A 317 4.27 -15.97 2.54
CA ILE A 317 3.65 -15.14 1.49
C ILE A 317 2.44 -14.41 2.08
N GLY A 318 2.30 -13.14 1.70
CA GLY A 318 1.21 -12.28 2.14
C GLY A 318 0.59 -11.53 0.97
N SER A 319 -0.70 -11.22 1.04
CA SER A 319 -1.40 -10.35 0.11
C SER A 319 -2.20 -9.27 0.84
N GLY A 320 -2.26 -8.07 0.29
CA GLY A 320 -3.11 -7.00 0.81
C GLY A 320 -3.49 -5.98 -0.26
N ALA A 321 -4.08 -4.87 0.17
CA ALA A 321 -4.55 -3.73 -0.65
C ALA A 321 -5.81 -3.96 -1.51
N ALA A 322 -6.18 -5.20 -1.84
CA ALA A 322 -7.43 -5.52 -2.53
C ALA A 322 -7.91 -6.95 -2.21
N PRO A 323 -9.20 -7.25 -2.44
CA PRO A 323 -9.75 -8.60 -2.25
C PRO A 323 -9.02 -9.65 -3.09
N LEU A 324 -8.90 -10.85 -2.53
CA LEU A 324 -8.32 -12.02 -3.20
C LEU A 324 -9.20 -13.25 -2.93
N SER A 325 -9.59 -13.95 -3.99
CA SER A 325 -10.46 -15.13 -3.91
C SER A 325 -9.72 -16.32 -3.29
N GLY A 326 -10.44 -17.14 -2.53
CA GLY A 326 -9.84 -18.30 -1.89
C GLY A 326 -9.29 -19.36 -2.85
N GLU A 327 -9.82 -19.48 -4.06
CA GLU A 327 -9.31 -20.44 -5.05
C GLU A 327 -7.95 -20.03 -5.59
N VAL A 328 -7.78 -18.76 -5.97
CA VAL A 328 -6.47 -18.21 -6.35
C VAL A 328 -5.43 -18.39 -5.23
N CYS A 329 -5.81 -18.24 -3.96
CA CYS A 329 -4.90 -18.53 -2.84
C CYS A 329 -4.42 -19.99 -2.87
N LYS A 330 -5.34 -20.96 -3.02
CA LYS A 330 -4.98 -22.39 -3.07
C LYS A 330 -4.11 -22.73 -4.28
N GLU A 331 -4.43 -22.17 -5.45
CA GLU A 331 -3.64 -22.36 -6.67
C GLU A 331 -2.22 -21.83 -6.51
N ALA A 332 -2.05 -20.65 -5.91
CA ALA A 332 -0.73 -20.10 -5.59
C ALA A 332 0.01 -20.96 -4.55
N GLU A 333 -0.66 -21.38 -3.46
CA GLU A 333 -0.07 -22.27 -2.45
C GLU A 333 0.40 -23.61 -3.03
N ALA A 334 -0.23 -24.10 -4.10
CA ALA A 334 0.16 -25.33 -4.80
C ALA A 334 1.48 -25.25 -5.58
N LEU A 335 2.18 -24.11 -5.56
CA LEU A 335 3.57 -24.00 -6.00
C LEU A 335 4.56 -24.62 -4.99
N TRP A 336 4.14 -24.82 -3.74
CA TRP A 336 4.94 -25.41 -2.67
C TRP A 336 4.36 -26.76 -2.23
N PRO A 337 5.17 -27.64 -1.60
CA PRO A 337 4.64 -28.85 -0.98
C PRO A 337 3.52 -28.52 0.00
N LYS A 338 2.48 -29.37 0.00
CA LYS A 338 1.24 -29.14 0.74
C LYS A 338 1.53 -28.83 2.22
N GLY A 339 1.17 -27.63 2.65
CA GLY A 339 1.29 -27.18 4.03
C GLY A 339 2.58 -26.39 4.35
N ASN A 340 3.54 -26.30 3.42
CA ASN A 340 4.79 -25.56 3.65
C ASN A 340 4.60 -24.04 3.63
N VAL A 341 3.74 -23.56 2.74
CA VAL A 341 3.43 -22.14 2.57
C VAL A 341 1.94 -21.96 2.64
N LYS A 342 1.52 -20.91 3.35
CA LYS A 342 0.14 -20.45 3.40
C LYS A 342 0.11 -18.98 3.05
N LEU A 343 -0.86 -18.60 2.23
CA LEU A 343 -1.09 -17.22 1.88
C LEU A 343 -1.91 -16.54 2.96
N GLY A 344 -1.25 -15.66 3.71
CA GLY A 344 -1.93 -14.75 4.63
C GLY A 344 -2.48 -13.55 3.87
N GLN A 345 -3.71 -13.15 4.18
CA GLN A 345 -4.22 -11.85 3.76
C GLN A 345 -4.11 -10.84 4.90
N GLY A 346 -4.02 -9.57 4.55
CA GLY A 346 -4.07 -8.47 5.50
C GLY A 346 -4.92 -7.34 4.97
N TRP A 347 -5.53 -6.58 5.88
CA TRP A 347 -6.35 -5.43 5.53
C TRP A 347 -5.93 -4.19 6.31
N GLY A 348 -6.04 -3.05 5.62
CA GLY A 348 -5.87 -1.73 6.18
C GLY A 348 -5.94 -0.69 5.07
N MET A 349 -5.52 0.53 5.40
CA MET A 349 -5.66 1.69 4.54
C MET A 349 -4.60 2.73 4.90
N THR A 350 -4.43 3.74 4.05
CA THR A 350 -3.50 4.85 4.30
C THR A 350 -3.82 5.55 5.61
N GLU A 351 -5.10 5.79 5.90
CA GLU A 351 -5.62 6.42 7.11
C GLU A 351 -5.37 5.59 8.39
N ALA A 352 -4.96 4.33 8.24
CA ALA A 352 -4.54 3.45 9.32
C ALA A 352 -3.02 3.15 9.30
N THR A 353 -2.24 4.06 8.70
CA THR A 353 -0.81 3.93 8.43
C THR A 353 -0.46 2.83 7.43
N CYS A 354 -0.92 1.59 7.63
CA CYS A 354 -0.88 0.53 6.64
C CYS A 354 -1.87 -0.61 6.98
N SER A 355 -1.72 -1.28 8.12
CA SER A 355 -2.51 -2.50 8.46
C SER A 355 -3.27 -2.41 9.79
N ILE A 356 -4.50 -2.91 9.81
CA ILE A 356 -5.32 -3.08 11.04
C ILE A 356 -5.62 -4.56 11.30
N LEU A 357 -5.77 -5.36 10.24
CA LEU A 357 -6.06 -6.79 10.31
C LEU A 357 -4.93 -7.59 9.66
N GLY A 358 -4.59 -8.73 10.25
CA GLY A 358 -3.60 -9.64 9.70
C GLY A 358 -3.75 -11.07 10.22
N CYS A 359 -3.24 -12.03 9.44
CA CYS A 359 -3.31 -13.44 9.79
C CYS A 359 -2.32 -13.82 10.90
N ASP A 360 -2.80 -14.60 11.87
CA ASP A 360 -1.94 -15.34 12.81
C ASP A 360 -1.23 -16.47 12.04
N PRO A 361 0.11 -16.46 11.94
CA PRO A 361 0.85 -17.48 11.18
C PRO A 361 0.79 -18.88 11.80
N THR A 362 0.32 -19.00 13.05
CA THR A 362 0.13 -20.29 13.73
C THR A 362 -1.20 -20.95 13.39
N LYS A 363 -2.17 -20.16 12.90
CA LYS A 363 -3.50 -20.65 12.55
C LYS A 363 -3.62 -21.01 11.08
N ARG A 364 -4.67 -21.76 10.76
CA ARG A 364 -5.09 -21.97 9.37
C ARG A 364 -6.38 -21.21 9.15
N GLU A 365 -6.22 -19.99 8.69
CA GLU A 365 -7.34 -19.12 8.36
C GLU A 365 -8.04 -19.59 7.07
N PRO A 366 -9.36 -19.40 6.94
CA PRO A 366 -10.04 -19.55 5.66
C PRO A 366 -9.39 -18.63 4.63
N PRO A 367 -9.18 -19.07 3.37
CA PRO A 367 -8.49 -18.25 2.37
C PRO A 367 -9.13 -16.89 2.08
N SER A 368 -10.41 -16.70 2.38
CA SER A 368 -11.15 -15.43 2.22
C SER A 368 -11.07 -14.50 3.45
N SER A 369 -10.52 -14.97 4.57
CA SER A 369 -10.31 -14.15 5.78
C SER A 369 -9.11 -13.24 5.60
N VAL A 370 -9.21 -12.01 6.11
CA VAL A 370 -8.08 -11.07 6.24
C VAL A 370 -7.41 -11.13 7.62
N GLY A 371 -7.78 -12.13 8.43
CA GLY A 371 -7.20 -12.40 9.73
C GLY A 371 -7.96 -11.79 10.91
N GLU A 372 -7.23 -11.48 11.98
CA GLU A 372 -7.75 -10.92 13.24
C GLU A 372 -7.21 -9.50 13.43
N LEU A 373 -7.70 -8.78 14.44
CA LEU A 373 -7.18 -7.45 14.80
C LEU A 373 -5.71 -7.52 15.20
N ASN A 374 -4.91 -6.62 14.63
CA ASN A 374 -3.54 -6.38 15.09
C ASN A 374 -3.52 -5.94 16.55
N ALA A 375 -2.39 -6.14 17.23
CA ALA A 375 -2.23 -5.79 18.63
C ALA A 375 -2.66 -4.34 18.94
N ASN A 376 -3.36 -4.14 20.05
CA ASN A 376 -3.87 -2.84 20.51
C ASN A 376 -4.94 -2.19 19.59
N CYS A 377 -5.43 -2.89 18.56
CA CYS A 377 -6.55 -2.44 17.74
C CYS A 377 -7.90 -2.93 18.28
N SER A 378 -8.95 -2.17 17.99
CA SER A 378 -10.34 -2.54 18.24
C SER A 378 -11.19 -2.25 17.00
N ALA A 379 -12.29 -2.98 16.83
CA ALA A 379 -13.26 -2.77 15.75
C ALA A 379 -14.71 -2.96 16.19
N MET A 380 -15.63 -2.35 15.45
CA MET A 380 -17.08 -2.60 15.50
C MET A 380 -17.59 -2.84 14.09
N ILE A 381 -18.60 -3.69 13.94
CA ILE A 381 -19.36 -3.81 12.69
C ILE A 381 -20.64 -3.01 12.86
N MET A 382 -20.82 -1.96 12.07
CA MET A 382 -21.91 -1.00 12.23
C MET A 382 -22.94 -1.12 11.11
N HIS A 383 -24.21 -1.06 11.47
CA HIS A 383 -25.29 -0.95 10.52
C HIS A 383 -25.19 0.38 9.73
N PRO A 384 -25.70 0.45 8.48
CA PRO A 384 -25.68 1.69 7.69
C PRO A 384 -26.40 2.89 8.32
N ASP A 385 -27.21 2.70 9.37
CA ASP A 385 -27.80 3.80 10.16
C ASP A 385 -26.76 4.59 10.98
N GLY A 386 -25.54 4.07 11.12
CA GLY A 386 -24.43 4.69 11.85
C GLY A 386 -24.59 4.70 13.37
N LYS A 387 -25.54 3.93 13.92
CA LYS A 387 -25.86 3.89 15.36
C LYS A 387 -25.92 2.49 15.92
N THR A 388 -26.33 1.51 15.11
CA THR A 388 -26.54 0.14 15.55
C THR A 388 -25.29 -0.69 15.31
N GLU A 389 -24.73 -1.26 16.37
CA GLU A 389 -23.69 -2.29 16.26
C GLU A 389 -24.33 -3.63 15.88
N LEU A 390 -23.79 -4.30 14.87
CA LEU A 390 -24.28 -5.58 14.37
C LEU A 390 -23.57 -6.75 15.07
N PRO A 391 -24.29 -7.86 15.31
CA PRO A 391 -23.71 -9.05 15.93
C PRO A 391 -22.73 -9.79 14.99
N VAL A 392 -22.00 -10.73 15.57
CA VAL A 392 -21.11 -11.65 14.83
C VAL A 392 -21.86 -12.32 13.69
N GLY A 393 -21.23 -12.37 12.51
CA GLY A 393 -21.76 -12.94 11.28
C GLY A 393 -22.55 -11.97 10.40
N GLU A 394 -22.99 -10.83 10.93
CA GLU A 394 -23.73 -9.83 10.15
C GLU A 394 -22.80 -8.85 9.42
N ARG A 395 -23.26 -8.35 8.27
CA ARG A 395 -22.48 -7.47 7.39
C ARG A 395 -22.80 -6.00 7.68
N GLY A 396 -21.78 -5.21 7.94
CA GLY A 396 -21.89 -3.77 8.19
C GLY A 396 -20.60 -3.02 7.89
N GLU A 397 -20.61 -1.71 8.09
CA GLU A 397 -19.41 -0.87 7.98
C GLU A 397 -18.45 -1.21 9.13
N ILE A 398 -17.20 -1.57 8.84
CA ILE A 398 -16.19 -1.74 9.90
C ILE A 398 -15.72 -0.36 10.39
N TRP A 399 -15.89 -0.10 11.67
CA TRP A 399 -15.32 1.06 12.36
C TRP A 399 -14.15 0.60 13.20
N VAL A 400 -13.07 1.39 13.25
CA VAL A 400 -11.82 0.99 13.89
C VAL A 400 -11.33 2.03 14.89
N GLN A 401 -10.67 1.54 15.94
CA GLN A 401 -9.93 2.35 16.90
C GLN A 401 -8.56 1.71 17.09
N ALA A 402 -7.48 2.45 16.86
CA ALA A 402 -6.13 1.90 16.92
C ALA A 402 -5.07 2.99 17.17
N PRO A 403 -3.90 2.64 17.74
CA PRO A 403 -2.80 3.60 17.95
C PRO A 403 -2.13 4.06 16.65
N ASN A 404 -2.30 3.31 15.56
CA ASN A 404 -1.72 3.57 14.24
C ASN A 404 -2.67 4.30 13.28
N LEU A 405 -3.77 4.89 13.78
CA LEU A 405 -4.63 5.74 12.97
C LEU A 405 -3.95 7.07 12.66
N MET A 406 -4.32 7.65 11.51
CA MET A 406 -3.88 8.99 11.11
C MET A 406 -4.31 10.05 12.12
N LYS A 407 -3.61 11.18 12.11
CA LYS A 407 -4.04 12.41 12.81
C LYS A 407 -5.28 13.04 12.15
N GLY A 408 -5.33 12.98 10.82
CA GLY A 408 -6.39 13.56 10.00
C GLY A 408 -5.92 13.85 8.58
N TYR A 409 -6.79 14.47 7.77
CA TYR A 409 -6.42 14.94 6.45
C TYR A 409 -5.82 16.36 6.52
N TRP A 410 -4.67 16.54 5.86
CA TRP A 410 -3.95 17.80 5.75
C TRP A 410 -4.86 18.91 5.21
N ARG A 411 -5.02 19.99 5.98
CA ARG A 411 -5.85 21.16 5.63
C ARG A 411 -7.29 20.83 5.23
N LYS A 412 -7.84 19.72 5.72
CA LYS A 412 -9.23 19.29 5.46
C LYS A 412 -9.93 18.85 6.76
N PRO A 413 -10.10 19.74 7.76
CA PRO A 413 -10.72 19.37 9.04
C PRO A 413 -12.15 18.84 8.89
N ALA A 414 -12.94 19.35 7.94
CA ALA A 414 -14.28 18.84 7.65
C ALA A 414 -14.25 17.36 7.20
N ALA A 415 -13.38 17.01 6.24
CA ALA A 415 -13.23 15.63 5.78
C ALA A 415 -12.68 14.70 6.87
N THR A 416 -11.92 15.23 7.83
CA THR A 416 -11.47 14.49 9.02
C THR A 416 -12.66 14.23 9.96
N ALA A 417 -13.46 15.25 10.25
CA ALA A 417 -14.63 15.14 11.12
C ALA A 417 -15.69 14.18 10.55
N GLU A 418 -15.85 14.11 9.23
CA GLU A 418 -16.79 13.18 8.58
C GLU A 418 -16.53 11.70 8.86
N ILE A 419 -15.27 11.31 9.11
CA ILE A 419 -14.90 9.91 9.30
C ILE A 419 -14.59 9.55 10.75
N PHE A 420 -14.44 10.51 11.66
CA PHE A 420 -14.26 10.23 13.07
C PHE A 420 -15.57 10.46 13.83
N VAL A 421 -16.01 9.44 14.57
CA VAL A 421 -17.24 9.47 15.35
C VAL A 421 -16.91 9.26 16.83
N ASP A 422 -17.32 10.21 17.66
CA ASP A 422 -17.25 10.09 19.11
C ASP A 422 -18.48 9.34 19.64
N THR A 423 -18.22 8.30 20.44
CA THR A 423 -19.23 7.48 21.10
C THR A 423 -18.90 7.36 22.59
N PRO A 424 -19.83 6.90 23.45
CA PRO A 424 -19.50 6.59 24.84
C PRO A 424 -18.39 5.56 25.02
N LEU A 425 -18.11 4.74 23.99
CA LEU A 425 -17.07 3.71 23.98
C LEU A 425 -15.73 4.22 23.43
N GLY A 426 -15.65 5.52 23.10
CA GLY A 426 -14.47 6.18 22.56
C GLY A 426 -14.66 6.71 21.15
N ARG A 427 -13.57 7.20 20.58
CA ARG A 427 -13.51 7.75 19.23
C ARG A 427 -13.17 6.67 18.21
N TRP A 428 -13.98 6.56 17.17
CA TRP A 428 -13.90 5.53 16.13
C TRP A 428 -13.70 6.15 14.75
N MET A 429 -12.90 5.52 13.91
CA MET A 429 -12.75 5.89 12.50
C MET A 429 -13.63 4.99 11.62
N ARG A 430 -14.51 5.61 10.85
CA ARG A 430 -15.30 5.01 9.78
C ARG A 430 -14.40 4.72 8.58
N THR A 431 -14.42 3.49 8.10
CA THR A 431 -13.49 3.02 7.06
C THR A 431 -14.08 3.13 5.65
N GLY A 432 -15.41 3.16 5.55
CA GLY A 432 -16.15 3.01 4.29
C GLY A 432 -16.07 1.61 3.69
N ASP A 433 -15.61 0.61 4.44
CA ASP A 433 -15.54 -0.80 4.03
C ASP A 433 -16.63 -1.61 4.72
N ILE A 434 -17.29 -2.47 3.96
CA ILE A 434 -18.23 -3.45 4.50
C ILE A 434 -17.47 -4.72 4.87
N ALA A 435 -17.67 -5.17 6.11
CA ALA A 435 -17.06 -6.37 6.63
C ALA A 435 -18.04 -7.15 7.51
N TYR A 436 -17.65 -8.37 7.87
CA TYR A 436 -18.22 -9.10 8.99
C TYR A 436 -17.10 -9.83 9.73
N VAL A 437 -17.39 -10.20 10.98
CA VAL A 437 -16.52 -11.05 11.80
C VAL A 437 -17.24 -12.37 12.07
N ASP A 438 -16.52 -13.49 12.10
CA ASP A 438 -17.11 -14.77 12.47
C ASP A 438 -16.93 -15.13 13.95
N ALA A 439 -17.51 -16.26 14.36
CA ALA A 439 -17.46 -16.72 15.75
C ALA A 439 -16.04 -17.06 16.25
N GLN A 440 -15.04 -17.12 15.36
CA GLN A 440 -13.64 -17.34 15.72
C GLN A 440 -12.84 -16.02 15.76
N GLY A 441 -13.50 -14.87 15.59
CA GLY A 441 -12.86 -13.55 15.59
C GLY A 441 -12.18 -13.19 14.27
N ARG A 442 -12.46 -13.92 13.19
CA ARG A 442 -11.84 -13.73 11.88
C ARG A 442 -12.66 -12.75 11.06
N PHE A 443 -11.99 -11.77 10.47
CA PHE A 443 -12.60 -10.72 9.69
C PHE A 443 -12.61 -11.04 8.20
N PHE A 444 -13.70 -10.65 7.54
CA PHE A 444 -13.90 -10.81 6.11
C PHE A 444 -14.34 -9.48 5.52
N ILE A 445 -13.60 -9.00 4.53
CA ILE A 445 -13.92 -7.75 3.82
C ILE A 445 -14.80 -8.11 2.61
N VAL A 446 -15.96 -7.48 2.54
CA VAL A 446 -16.94 -7.71 1.48
C VAL A 446 -16.65 -6.82 0.27
N ASP A 447 -16.69 -5.50 0.47
CA ASP A 447 -16.35 -4.50 -0.54
C ASP A 447 -16.30 -3.10 0.09
N ARG A 448 -16.01 -2.08 -0.74
CA ARG A 448 -16.18 -0.67 -0.41
C ARG A 448 -17.66 -0.30 -0.48
N LEU A 449 -18.18 0.40 0.54
CA LEU A 449 -19.57 0.88 0.58
C LEU A 449 -19.95 1.67 -0.69
N LYS A 450 -19.04 2.52 -1.19
CA LYS A 450 -19.26 3.34 -2.40
C LYS A 450 -19.20 2.57 -3.72
N GLU A 451 -18.73 1.32 -3.71
CA GLU A 451 -18.62 0.48 -4.91
C GLU A 451 -19.79 -0.50 -5.04
N LEU A 452 -20.62 -0.64 -4.01
CA LEU A 452 -21.80 -1.50 -4.04
C LEU A 452 -22.79 -1.05 -5.11
N ILE A 453 -23.23 -2.00 -5.94
CA ILE A 453 -24.18 -1.81 -7.03
C ILE A 453 -25.60 -1.98 -6.47
N LYS A 454 -26.48 -1.01 -6.70
CA LYS A 454 -27.84 -0.98 -6.15
C LYS A 454 -28.85 -1.62 -7.10
N VAL A 455 -28.96 -2.95 -7.03
CA VAL A 455 -29.86 -3.73 -7.89
C VAL A 455 -31.22 -3.95 -7.21
N LYS A 456 -32.23 -3.17 -7.58
CA LYS A 456 -33.62 -3.28 -7.08
C LYS A 456 -33.71 -3.37 -5.54
N GLY A 457 -32.97 -2.49 -4.85
CA GLY A 457 -32.90 -2.45 -3.39
C GLY A 457 -31.86 -3.39 -2.76
N ASN A 458 -31.25 -4.30 -3.51
CA ASN A 458 -30.13 -5.12 -3.05
C ASN A 458 -28.81 -4.39 -3.26
N GLN A 459 -27.86 -4.60 -2.35
CA GLN A 459 -26.48 -4.14 -2.51
C GLN A 459 -25.62 -5.31 -2.98
N VAL A 460 -25.16 -5.24 -4.23
CA VAL A 460 -24.28 -6.25 -4.83
C VAL A 460 -22.85 -5.76 -4.75
N ALA A 461 -21.97 -6.58 -4.17
CA ALA A 461 -20.54 -6.31 -4.10
C ALA A 461 -19.86 -6.70 -5.43
N PRO A 462 -19.28 -5.75 -6.18
CA PRO A 462 -18.44 -6.08 -7.33
C PRO A 462 -17.35 -7.10 -7.04
N ALA A 463 -16.64 -6.97 -5.92
CA ALA A 463 -15.54 -7.86 -5.55
C ALA A 463 -15.98 -9.32 -5.37
N GLU A 464 -17.23 -9.55 -4.91
CA GLU A 464 -17.80 -10.89 -4.80
C GLU A 464 -17.97 -11.51 -6.19
N LEU A 465 -18.45 -10.75 -7.17
CA LEU A 465 -18.62 -11.23 -8.54
C LEU A 465 -17.28 -11.40 -9.26
N GLU A 466 -16.35 -10.48 -9.05
CA GLU A 466 -14.97 -10.57 -9.55
C GLU A 466 -14.29 -11.85 -9.05
N ALA A 467 -14.45 -12.19 -7.76
CA ALA A 467 -13.89 -13.42 -7.19
C ALA A 467 -14.44 -14.68 -7.88
N VAL A 468 -15.76 -14.77 -8.09
CA VAL A 468 -16.36 -15.93 -8.79
C VAL A 468 -15.94 -15.97 -10.26
N LEU A 469 -15.86 -14.83 -10.94
CA LEU A 469 -15.38 -14.77 -12.33
C LEU A 469 -13.92 -15.24 -12.46
N LEU A 470 -13.07 -14.98 -11.46
CA LEU A 470 -11.67 -15.41 -11.48
C LEU A 470 -11.49 -16.93 -11.34
N GLU A 471 -12.52 -17.67 -10.89
CA GLU A 471 -12.58 -19.14 -10.89
C GLU A 471 -12.89 -19.71 -12.29
N HIS A 472 -13.33 -18.89 -13.25
CA HIS A 472 -13.60 -19.35 -14.61
C HIS A 472 -12.30 -19.83 -15.29
N PRO A 473 -12.25 -21.06 -15.83
CA PRO A 473 -11.00 -21.68 -16.28
C PRO A 473 -10.31 -20.92 -17.42
N GLN A 474 -11.07 -20.16 -18.21
CA GLN A 474 -10.55 -19.38 -19.35
C GLN A 474 -10.29 -17.90 -19.04
N LEU A 475 -10.57 -17.42 -17.81
CA LEU A 475 -10.37 -16.02 -17.47
C LEU A 475 -9.07 -15.80 -16.69
N GLN A 476 -8.35 -14.75 -17.07
CA GLN A 476 -7.13 -14.29 -16.42
C GLN A 476 -7.43 -13.21 -15.38
N ASP A 477 -8.30 -12.25 -15.71
CA ASP A 477 -8.61 -11.09 -14.87
C ASP A 477 -10.07 -10.65 -15.07
N ALA A 478 -10.65 -9.97 -14.08
CA ALA A 478 -12.03 -9.48 -14.15
C ALA A 478 -12.22 -8.19 -13.35
N CYS A 479 -13.11 -7.33 -13.82
CA CYS A 479 -13.65 -6.19 -13.07
C CYS A 479 -15.15 -6.09 -13.27
N VAL A 480 -15.88 -5.88 -12.19
CA VAL A 480 -17.32 -5.64 -12.21
C VAL A 480 -17.62 -4.19 -11.86
N VAL A 481 -18.56 -3.60 -12.58
CA VAL A 481 -19.07 -2.24 -12.35
C VAL A 481 -20.60 -2.24 -12.37
N GLY A 482 -21.18 -1.28 -11.65
CA GLY A 482 -22.57 -0.91 -11.84
C GLY A 482 -22.74 -0.07 -13.10
N VAL A 483 -23.76 -0.38 -13.87
CA VAL A 483 -24.19 0.40 -15.03
C VAL A 483 -25.70 0.58 -14.99
N THR A 484 -26.19 1.77 -15.32
CA THR A 484 -27.63 2.03 -15.40
C THR A 484 -28.13 1.65 -16.78
N ILE A 485 -29.17 0.82 -16.83
CA ILE A 485 -29.87 0.44 -18.05
C ILE A 485 -31.36 0.56 -17.75
N GLN A 486 -32.07 1.39 -18.52
CA GLN A 486 -33.50 1.64 -18.32
C GLN A 486 -33.83 2.12 -16.89
N GLY A 487 -32.95 2.95 -16.31
CA GLY A 487 -33.13 3.51 -14.97
C GLY A 487 -32.82 2.53 -13.82
N GLU A 488 -32.43 1.29 -14.10
CA GLU A 488 -32.01 0.32 -13.08
C GLU A 488 -30.50 0.13 -13.11
N GLU A 489 -29.84 0.20 -11.94
CA GLU A 489 -28.43 -0.15 -11.83
C GLU A 489 -28.27 -1.68 -11.84
N VAL A 490 -27.45 -2.19 -12.76
CA VAL A 490 -27.18 -3.62 -12.94
C VAL A 490 -25.68 -3.91 -13.04
N PRO A 491 -25.22 -5.11 -12.67
CA PRO A 491 -23.81 -5.49 -12.82
C PRO A 491 -23.40 -5.71 -14.28
N ARG A 492 -22.26 -5.17 -14.68
CA ARG A 492 -21.54 -5.42 -15.95
C ARG A 492 -20.11 -5.85 -15.64
N ALA A 493 -19.58 -6.82 -16.38
CA ALA A 493 -18.20 -7.27 -16.23
C ALA A 493 -17.31 -6.89 -17.42
N TYR A 494 -16.08 -6.54 -17.13
CA TYR A 494 -14.97 -6.48 -18.07
C TYR A 494 -14.02 -7.62 -17.74
N VAL A 495 -13.73 -8.48 -18.71
CA VAL A 495 -12.97 -9.72 -18.50
C VAL A 495 -11.78 -9.80 -19.44
N VAL A 496 -10.68 -10.35 -18.94
CA VAL A 496 -9.47 -10.62 -19.73
C VAL A 496 -9.37 -12.14 -19.89
N PRO A 497 -9.49 -12.69 -21.12
CA PRO A 497 -9.24 -14.10 -21.37
C PRO A 497 -7.79 -14.49 -21.06
N LYS A 498 -7.53 -15.77 -20.79
CA LYS A 498 -6.16 -16.30 -20.77
C LYS A 498 -5.58 -16.25 -22.19
N GLU A 499 -4.25 -16.14 -22.27
CA GLU A 499 -3.55 -16.11 -23.55
C GLU A 499 -3.87 -17.36 -24.38
N GLY A 500 -4.31 -17.17 -25.62
CA GLY A 500 -4.69 -18.25 -26.53
C GLY A 500 -6.10 -18.81 -26.34
N GLU A 501 -6.87 -18.36 -25.33
CA GLU A 501 -8.25 -18.79 -25.12
C GLU A 501 -9.25 -17.90 -25.87
N ALA A 502 -10.23 -18.52 -26.54
CA ALA A 502 -11.38 -17.83 -27.11
C ALA A 502 -12.57 -17.90 -26.14
N VAL A 503 -13.11 -16.75 -25.77
CA VAL A 503 -14.20 -16.63 -24.79
C VAL A 503 -15.30 -15.73 -25.34
N GLU A 504 -16.56 -16.16 -25.21
CA GLU A 504 -17.72 -15.33 -25.55
C GLU A 504 -18.35 -14.74 -24.28
N GLY A 505 -18.63 -13.44 -24.27
CA GLY A 505 -19.19 -12.77 -23.09
C GLY A 505 -20.50 -13.37 -22.60
N GLN A 506 -21.35 -13.85 -23.51
CA GLN A 506 -22.63 -14.50 -23.14
C GLN A 506 -22.42 -15.83 -22.41
N GLN A 507 -21.39 -16.60 -22.78
CA GLN A 507 -21.05 -17.85 -22.11
C GLN A 507 -20.56 -17.57 -20.68
N VAL A 508 -19.73 -16.55 -20.49
CA VAL A 508 -19.28 -16.09 -19.17
C VAL A 508 -20.47 -15.64 -18.30
N ALA A 509 -21.39 -14.87 -18.87
CA ALA A 509 -22.59 -14.42 -18.17
C ALA A 509 -23.48 -15.60 -17.74
N GLY A 510 -23.68 -16.58 -18.64
CA GLY A 510 -24.40 -17.81 -18.36
C GLY A 510 -23.75 -18.64 -17.26
N TRP A 511 -22.43 -18.84 -17.34
CA TRP A 511 -21.64 -19.57 -16.36
C TRP A 511 -21.72 -18.92 -14.96
N LEU A 512 -21.65 -17.59 -14.88
CA LEU A 512 -21.80 -16.90 -13.59
C LEU A 512 -23.24 -17.03 -13.06
N ALA A 513 -24.25 -16.95 -13.93
CA ALA A 513 -25.67 -16.96 -13.55
C ALA A 513 -26.12 -18.27 -12.85
N GLU A 514 -25.40 -19.37 -13.06
CA GLU A 514 -25.58 -20.65 -12.36
C GLU A 514 -25.04 -20.64 -10.92
N ARG A 515 -24.15 -19.70 -10.60
CA ARG A 515 -23.39 -19.65 -9.34
C ARG A 515 -23.82 -18.52 -8.41
N VAL A 516 -24.66 -17.61 -8.89
CA VAL A 516 -25.09 -16.42 -8.14
C VAL A 516 -26.61 -16.23 -8.16
N SER A 517 -27.12 -15.54 -7.15
CA SER A 517 -28.54 -15.17 -7.08
C SER A 517 -28.94 -14.25 -8.24
N ARG A 518 -30.23 -14.23 -8.59
CA ARG A 518 -30.74 -13.51 -9.78
C ARG A 518 -30.32 -12.03 -9.84
N TYR A 519 -30.34 -11.33 -8.70
CA TYR A 519 -30.00 -9.91 -8.63
C TYR A 519 -28.49 -9.63 -8.76
N LYS A 520 -27.62 -10.67 -8.71
CA LYS A 520 -26.17 -10.57 -8.91
C LYS A 520 -25.74 -10.87 -10.35
N ARG A 521 -26.67 -11.29 -11.22
CA ARG A 521 -26.34 -11.67 -12.61
C ARG A 521 -25.86 -10.46 -13.41
N LEU A 522 -24.96 -10.70 -14.37
CA LEU A 522 -24.35 -9.69 -15.25
C LEU A 522 -25.32 -9.19 -16.33
N SER A 523 -26.44 -8.61 -15.90
CA SER A 523 -27.49 -8.11 -16.79
C SER A 523 -27.05 -6.86 -17.57
N GLY A 524 -25.98 -6.20 -17.12
CA GLY A 524 -25.31 -5.12 -17.85
C GLY A 524 -24.33 -5.60 -18.93
N GLY A 525 -24.17 -6.92 -19.10
CA GLY A 525 -23.34 -7.55 -20.13
C GLY A 525 -21.92 -7.90 -19.66
N VAL A 526 -21.18 -8.55 -20.56
CA VAL A 526 -19.77 -8.92 -20.40
C VAL A 526 -18.99 -8.40 -21.59
N VAL A 527 -17.92 -7.66 -21.33
CA VAL A 527 -17.04 -7.06 -22.35
C VAL A 527 -15.65 -7.65 -22.22
N LEU A 528 -15.08 -8.11 -23.33
CA LEU A 528 -13.69 -8.56 -23.36
C LEU A 528 -12.76 -7.34 -23.47
N VAL A 529 -11.68 -7.35 -22.70
CA VAL A 529 -10.65 -6.30 -22.70
C VAL A 529 -9.26 -6.92 -22.65
N ASP A 530 -8.27 -6.19 -23.16
CA ASP A 530 -6.87 -6.64 -23.12
C ASP A 530 -6.31 -6.62 -21.70
N ALA A 531 -6.75 -5.67 -20.87
CA ALA A 531 -6.35 -5.55 -19.48
C ALA A 531 -7.40 -4.83 -18.62
N VAL A 532 -7.52 -5.23 -17.35
CA VAL A 532 -8.24 -4.46 -16.33
C VAL A 532 -7.33 -3.31 -15.87
N PRO A 533 -7.76 -2.04 -15.94
CA PRO A 533 -6.93 -0.91 -15.52
C PRO A 533 -6.73 -0.94 -14.00
N LYS A 534 -5.46 -0.97 -13.57
CA LYS A 534 -5.06 -1.01 -12.16
C LYS A 534 -3.96 0.03 -11.92
N ASN A 535 -3.89 0.56 -10.69
CA ASN A 535 -2.76 1.39 -10.28
C ASN A 535 -1.53 0.52 -9.93
N PRO A 536 -0.35 1.12 -9.70
CA PRO A 536 0.84 0.36 -9.32
C PRO A 536 0.73 -0.42 -7.99
N SER A 537 -0.24 -0.08 -7.12
CA SER A 537 -0.54 -0.84 -5.91
C SER A 537 -1.56 -1.97 -6.14
N GLY A 538 -1.86 -2.32 -7.40
CA GLY A 538 -2.76 -3.40 -7.78
C GLY A 538 -4.25 -3.11 -7.63
N LYS A 539 -4.64 -1.90 -7.22
CA LYS A 539 -6.03 -1.49 -7.03
C LYS A 539 -6.67 -1.19 -8.38
N ILE A 540 -7.83 -1.80 -8.64
CA ILE A 540 -8.63 -1.56 -9.85
C ILE A 540 -9.03 -0.08 -9.94
N LEU A 541 -8.76 0.55 -11.07
CA LEU A 541 -9.18 1.90 -11.42
C LEU A 541 -10.63 1.89 -11.91
N ARG A 542 -11.55 1.42 -11.07
CA ARG A 542 -12.94 1.10 -11.43
C ARG A 542 -13.70 2.26 -12.05
N LYS A 543 -13.35 3.50 -11.68
CA LYS A 543 -13.90 4.72 -12.29
C LYS A 543 -13.72 4.75 -13.82
N VAL A 544 -12.56 4.32 -14.32
CA VAL A 544 -12.27 4.27 -15.78
C VAL A 544 -13.26 3.34 -16.48
N LEU A 545 -13.45 2.13 -15.95
CA LEU A 545 -14.38 1.16 -16.52
C LEU A 545 -15.85 1.53 -16.32
N ARG A 546 -16.19 2.26 -15.26
CA ARG A 546 -17.54 2.79 -15.04
C ARG A 546 -17.88 3.88 -16.06
N GLU A 547 -16.98 4.82 -16.31
CA GLU A 547 -17.19 5.85 -17.34
C GLU A 547 -17.24 5.25 -18.75
N ARG A 548 -16.37 4.26 -19.03
CA ARG A 548 -16.46 3.46 -20.26
C ARG A 548 -17.82 2.75 -20.37
N ALA A 549 -18.30 2.13 -19.29
CA ALA A 549 -19.58 1.42 -19.30
C ALA A 549 -20.75 2.35 -19.63
N LYS A 550 -20.78 3.55 -19.04
CA LYS A 550 -21.79 4.58 -19.34
C LYS A 550 -21.82 4.94 -20.82
N GLN A 551 -20.65 5.12 -21.43
CA GLN A 551 -20.52 5.43 -22.86
C GLN A 551 -20.98 4.26 -23.74
N GLU A 552 -20.69 3.01 -23.34
CA GLU A 552 -21.03 1.81 -24.09
C GLU A 552 -22.52 1.45 -24.04
N VAL A 553 -23.22 1.71 -22.92
CA VAL A 553 -24.66 1.37 -22.79
C VAL A 553 -25.61 2.52 -23.15
N GLY A 554 -25.09 3.76 -23.25
CA GLY A 554 -25.84 4.90 -23.79
C GLY A 554 -27.00 5.40 -22.93
N ASP A 555 -26.86 5.52 -21.61
CA ASP A 555 -27.86 6.21 -20.78
C ASP A 555 -27.63 7.72 -20.86
N LYS A 556 -28.46 8.42 -21.64
CA LYS A 556 -28.67 9.87 -21.47
C LYS A 556 -29.25 10.07 -20.09
N ASP A 557 -28.65 10.97 -19.30
CA ASP A 557 -29.07 11.28 -17.93
C ASP A 557 -30.60 11.26 -17.79
N ALA A 558 -31.09 10.56 -16.77
CA ALA A 558 -32.49 10.62 -16.38
C ALA A 558 -32.88 12.11 -16.26
N VAL A 559 -33.78 12.54 -17.16
CA VAL A 559 -34.35 13.88 -17.16
C VAL A 559 -34.79 14.17 -15.74
N GLN A 560 -34.18 15.20 -15.13
CA GLN A 560 -34.59 15.73 -13.84
C GLN A 560 -36.11 15.86 -13.84
N ALA A 561 -36.79 15.00 -13.07
CA ALA A 561 -38.18 15.21 -12.77
C ALA A 561 -38.23 16.50 -11.94
N LYS A 562 -38.66 17.59 -12.59
CA LYS A 562 -39.11 18.79 -11.92
C LYS A 562 -40.28 18.39 -11.01
N LEU A 563 -40.05 18.39 -9.70
CA LEU A 563 -40.74 19.20 -8.69
C LEU A 563 -40.24 18.84 -7.29
#